data_AF-A0A9E5P1C5-F1
#
_entry.id   AF-A0A9E5P1C5-F1
#
_cell.length_a   1.000
_cell.length_b   1.000
_cell.length_c   1.000
_cell.angle_alpha   90.00
_cell.angle_beta   90.00
_cell.angle_gamma   90.00
#
_symmetry.space_group_name_H-M   'P 1'
#
loop_
_entity.id
_entity.type
_entity.pdbx_description
1 polymer ?
#
loop_
_entity_poly.entity_id
_entity_poly.type
_entity_poly.pdbx_seq_one_letter_code
_entity_poly.pdbx_strand_id
1 'polypeptide(L)'
;ARLLWTDVRLVAARMYAPTPGGEFIERYCDAIYDPEERRIPLRYQKLLIDYVIDNFGRPNVRGISNRLTVLIFRGPNAVREITDAVGHISQHVRGDNVRGTFGDYFREDQHALAGNPDYQRRLALLDKYERLNEADLTEPRNDFFEPAVLTATTREMNEAHLRLFSDAAYSDGGFVLDALEGMAPEEMESSLVVLKPESFHHRNPLPGNLMDFFSRAGMFVTAMKVLELDVERAKEFYSLKLPQFREQLSGMVARRARGITRRARMLA
;
A
#
# COMPACT_ATOMS: atom_id res chain seq x y z
N ALA A 1 7.99 -11.26 -11.41
CA ALA A 1 7.78 -9.86 -11.00
C ALA A 1 7.30 -9.05 -12.22
N ARG A 2 6.00 -8.75 -12.31
CA ARG A 2 5.33 -8.17 -13.52
C ARG A 2 4.76 -6.75 -13.29
N LEU A 3 5.30 -5.98 -12.36
CA LEU A 3 4.86 -4.60 -12.09
C LEU A 3 5.90 -3.59 -12.56
N LEU A 4 6.15 -3.43 -13.86
CA LEU A 4 7.11 -2.43 -14.33
C LEU A 4 6.60 -1.73 -15.59
N TRP A 5 5.82 -0.68 -15.33
CA TRP A 5 5.20 0.28 -16.22
C TRP A 5 6.22 1.32 -16.68
N THR A 6 6.19 1.71 -17.96
CA THR A 6 7.23 2.54 -18.58
C THR A 6 7.21 3.98 -18.12
N ASP A 7 6.03 4.53 -17.81
CA ASP A 7 5.83 5.97 -17.71
C ASP A 7 5.34 6.43 -16.34
N VAL A 8 5.21 5.51 -15.38
CA VAL A 8 4.88 5.83 -13.98
C VAL A 8 6.03 5.55 -13.03
N ARG A 9 6.18 6.42 -12.03
CA ARG A 9 7.21 6.34 -10.98
C ARG A 9 6.55 6.34 -9.62
N LEU A 10 7.05 5.51 -8.70
CA LEU A 10 6.67 5.60 -7.29
C LEU A 10 7.15 6.95 -6.73
N VAL A 11 6.24 7.78 -6.23
CA VAL A 11 6.54 9.11 -5.66
C VAL A 11 6.24 9.22 -4.18
N ALA A 12 5.38 8.35 -3.65
CA ALA A 12 5.17 8.24 -2.21
C ALA A 12 4.73 6.84 -1.83
N ALA A 13 5.04 6.47 -0.60
CA ALA A 13 4.58 5.25 0.04
C ALA A 13 4.35 5.55 1.52
N ARG A 14 3.28 5.00 2.10
CA ARG A 14 2.95 5.15 3.52
C ARG A 14 2.08 4.00 4.00
N MET A 15 2.31 3.57 5.24
CA MET A 15 1.44 2.61 5.92
C MET A 15 0.27 3.34 6.58
N TYR A 16 -0.90 2.71 6.56
CA TYR A 16 -2.10 3.15 7.29
C TYR A 16 -2.71 1.98 8.07
N ALA A 17 -3.39 2.30 9.15
CA ALA A 17 -4.22 1.38 9.91
C ALA A 17 -5.45 2.17 10.38
N PRO A 18 -6.53 2.19 9.58
CA PRO A 18 -7.72 2.97 9.90
C PRO A 18 -8.28 2.64 11.28
N THR A 19 -8.56 3.69 12.05
CA THR A 19 -9.06 3.55 13.40
C THR A 19 -10.49 2.98 13.39
N PRO A 20 -10.81 2.03 14.28
CA PRO A 20 -12.17 1.54 14.53
C PRO A 20 -13.18 2.67 14.67
N GLY A 21 -14.21 2.69 13.82
CA GLY A 21 -15.29 3.67 13.94
C GLY A 21 -14.94 5.11 13.55
N GLY A 22 -13.77 5.34 12.97
CA GLY A 22 -13.46 6.62 12.32
C GLY A 22 -14.20 6.74 10.98
N GLU A 23 -14.35 7.98 10.50
CA GLU A 23 -15.00 8.29 9.22
C GLU A 23 -14.21 7.78 8.00
N PHE A 24 -13.00 7.23 8.20
CA PHE A 24 -12.13 6.78 7.11
C PHE A 24 -12.82 5.75 6.20
N ILE A 25 -13.42 4.72 6.80
CA ILE A 25 -14.04 3.61 6.06
C ILE A 25 -15.25 4.13 5.27
N GLU A 26 -16.09 4.94 5.90
CA GLU A 26 -17.25 5.56 5.25
C GLU A 26 -16.84 6.44 4.08
N ARG A 27 -15.88 7.35 4.28
CA ARG A 27 -15.38 8.23 3.22
C ARG A 27 -14.72 7.45 2.08
N TYR A 28 -14.07 6.32 2.37
CA TYR A 28 -13.48 5.46 1.34
C TYR A 28 -14.56 4.79 0.48
N CYS A 29 -15.60 4.26 1.12
CA CYS A 29 -16.73 3.61 0.46
C CYS A 29 -17.61 4.61 -0.31
N ASP A 30 -17.83 5.82 0.24
CA ASP A 30 -18.54 6.92 -0.45
C ASP A 30 -17.86 7.29 -1.78
N ALA A 31 -16.53 7.22 -1.83
CA ALA A 31 -15.78 7.49 -3.06
C ALA A 31 -15.90 6.37 -4.11
N ILE A 32 -16.30 5.16 -3.72
CA ILE A 32 -16.58 4.03 -4.62
C ILE A 32 -18.04 4.06 -5.07
N TYR A 33 -18.95 4.43 -4.17
CA TYR A 33 -20.39 4.34 -4.39
C TYR A 33 -20.89 5.32 -5.45
N ASP A 34 -21.40 4.78 -6.54
CA ASP A 34 -22.00 5.48 -7.68
C ASP A 34 -23.33 4.80 -8.01
N PRO A 35 -24.44 5.20 -7.36
CA PRO A 35 -25.73 4.52 -7.52
C PRO A 35 -26.31 4.64 -8.93
N GLU A 36 -25.79 5.54 -9.77
CA GLU A 36 -26.20 5.72 -11.16
C GLU A 36 -25.39 4.87 -12.15
N GLU A 37 -24.42 4.08 -11.66
CA GLU A 37 -23.56 3.20 -12.47
C GLU A 37 -22.85 3.93 -13.63
N ARG A 38 -22.52 5.22 -13.44
CA ARG A 38 -21.94 6.05 -14.51
C ARG A 38 -20.61 5.48 -15.00
N ARG A 39 -19.85 4.85 -14.10
CA ARG A 39 -18.50 4.35 -14.40
C ARG A 39 -18.27 2.90 -14.00
N ILE A 40 -18.81 2.47 -12.86
CA ILE A 40 -18.57 1.15 -12.28
C ILE A 40 -19.94 0.49 -12.05
N PRO A 41 -20.19 -0.72 -12.58
CA PRO A 41 -21.43 -1.44 -12.27
C PRO A 41 -21.60 -1.75 -10.77
N LEU A 42 -22.85 -1.75 -10.27
CA LEU A 42 -23.19 -1.93 -8.84
C LEU A 42 -22.58 -3.21 -8.26
N ARG A 43 -22.55 -4.31 -9.02
CA ARG A 43 -21.94 -5.58 -8.57
C ARG A 43 -20.47 -5.44 -8.18
N TYR A 44 -19.70 -4.62 -8.89
CA TYR A 44 -18.29 -4.42 -8.60
C TYR A 44 -18.09 -3.43 -7.46
N GLN A 45 -18.95 -2.41 -7.37
CA GLN A 45 -18.98 -1.52 -6.22
C GLN A 45 -19.27 -2.30 -4.94
N LYS A 46 -20.25 -3.21 -4.97
CA LYS A 46 -20.60 -4.09 -3.86
C LYS A 46 -19.41 -4.93 -3.40
N LEU A 47 -18.75 -5.64 -4.30
CA LEU A 47 -17.57 -6.45 -3.97
C LEU A 47 -16.44 -5.62 -3.31
N LEU A 48 -16.21 -4.39 -3.77
CA LEU A 48 -15.19 -3.51 -3.21
C LEU A 48 -15.59 -2.94 -1.85
N ILE A 49 -16.83 -2.49 -1.71
CA ILE A 49 -17.36 -1.89 -0.47
C ILE A 49 -17.47 -2.95 0.63
N ASP A 50 -17.99 -4.15 0.32
CA ASP A 50 -18.03 -5.28 1.24
C ASP A 50 -16.60 -5.60 1.74
N TYR A 51 -15.63 -5.73 0.82
CA TYR A 51 -14.23 -5.98 1.19
C TYR A 51 -13.65 -4.91 2.12
N VAL A 52 -13.90 -3.63 1.83
CA VAL A 52 -13.38 -2.52 2.64
C VAL A 52 -13.99 -2.54 4.04
N ILE A 53 -15.31 -2.64 4.15
CA ILE A 53 -16.00 -2.69 5.45
C ILE A 53 -15.53 -3.89 6.26
N ASP A 54 -15.34 -5.03 5.61
CA ASP A 54 -14.99 -6.28 6.27
C ASP A 54 -13.53 -6.40 6.69
N ASN A 55 -12.62 -5.51 6.24
CA ASN A 55 -11.17 -5.68 6.45
C ASN A 55 -10.40 -4.40 6.88
N PHE A 56 -10.86 -3.19 6.57
CA PHE A 56 -10.07 -1.98 6.80
C PHE A 56 -10.10 -1.48 8.26
N GLY A 57 -11.08 -1.91 9.06
CA GLY A 57 -11.23 -1.51 10.47
C GLY A 57 -10.74 -2.57 11.48
N ARG A 58 -10.78 -2.20 12.76
CA ARG A 58 -10.69 -3.15 13.89
C ARG A 58 -11.94 -3.08 14.80
N PRO A 59 -12.26 -4.17 15.50
CA PRO A 59 -12.01 -5.52 15.00
C PRO A 59 -12.63 -5.60 13.60
N ASN A 60 -11.96 -6.27 12.68
CA ASN A 60 -12.60 -6.62 11.43
C ASN A 60 -13.22 -8.00 11.60
N VAL A 61 -14.23 -8.28 10.77
CA VAL A 61 -15.03 -9.51 10.88
C VAL A 61 -14.14 -10.75 10.76
N ARG A 62 -12.98 -10.61 10.13
CA ARG A 62 -12.02 -11.68 9.81
C ARG A 62 -10.86 -11.82 10.79
N GLY A 63 -10.71 -10.94 11.79
CA GLY A 63 -9.63 -10.99 12.78
C GLY A 63 -8.23 -10.93 12.18
N ILE A 64 -8.05 -10.16 11.10
CA ILE A 64 -6.76 -9.92 10.47
C ILE A 64 -6.20 -8.54 10.81
N SER A 65 -4.90 -8.35 10.61
CA SER A 65 -4.30 -7.02 10.67
C SER A 65 -4.90 -6.10 9.60
N ASN A 66 -5.44 -4.95 10.00
CA ASN A 66 -5.99 -3.93 9.12
C ASN A 66 -4.93 -2.98 8.53
N ARG A 67 -3.67 -3.44 8.42
CA ARG A 67 -2.57 -2.63 7.88
C ARG A 67 -2.67 -2.52 6.37
N LEU A 68 -2.64 -1.29 5.89
CA LEU A 68 -2.70 -0.94 4.49
C LEU A 68 -1.36 -0.34 4.07
N THR A 69 -0.80 -0.83 2.97
CA THR A 69 0.30 -0.13 2.29
C THR A 69 -0.28 0.69 1.16
N VAL A 70 -0.11 2.01 1.23
CA VAL A 70 -0.51 2.92 0.14
C VAL A 70 0.72 3.28 -0.67
N LEU A 71 0.66 3.01 -1.97
CA LEU A 71 1.68 3.36 -2.95
C LEU A 71 1.12 4.38 -3.93
N ILE A 72 1.80 5.51 -4.11
CA ILE A 72 1.38 6.58 -5.01
C ILE A 72 2.34 6.63 -6.18
N PHE A 73 1.79 6.47 -7.39
CA PHE A 73 2.52 6.52 -8.64
C PHE A 73 2.20 7.81 -9.40
N ARG A 74 3.20 8.39 -10.07
CA ARG A 74 3.06 9.58 -10.89
C ARG A 74 3.63 9.34 -12.29
N GLY A 75 2.88 9.76 -13.31
CA GLY A 75 3.21 9.61 -14.72
C GLY A 75 2.12 10.22 -15.61
N PRO A 76 2.36 10.36 -16.93
CA PRO A 76 1.41 10.97 -17.86
C PRO A 76 0.04 10.28 -17.89
N ASN A 77 -0.03 8.97 -17.64
CA ASN A 77 -1.26 8.17 -17.68
C ASN A 77 -1.44 7.29 -16.44
N ALA A 78 -1.00 7.76 -15.27
CA ALA A 78 -0.83 6.91 -14.09
C ALA A 78 -2.07 6.11 -13.67
N VAL A 79 -3.26 6.73 -13.69
CA VAL A 79 -4.51 6.04 -13.32
C VAL A 79 -4.80 4.87 -14.27
N ARG A 80 -4.68 5.09 -15.59
CA ARG A 80 -4.93 4.06 -16.61
C ARG A 80 -3.89 2.94 -16.51
N GLU A 81 -2.62 3.31 -16.46
CA GLU A 81 -1.52 2.35 -16.35
C GLU A 81 -1.64 1.48 -15.10
N ILE A 82 -1.90 2.06 -13.93
CA ILE A 82 -2.09 1.26 -12.72
C ILE A 82 -3.36 0.39 -12.81
N THR A 83 -4.45 0.89 -13.39
CA THR A 83 -5.68 0.11 -13.57
C THR A 83 -5.44 -1.11 -14.48
N ASP A 84 -4.76 -0.92 -15.61
CA ASP A 84 -4.40 -2.00 -16.54
C ASP A 84 -3.49 -3.03 -15.86
N ALA A 85 -2.61 -2.59 -14.94
CA ALA A 85 -1.74 -3.45 -14.14
C ALA A 85 -2.46 -4.35 -13.18
N VAL A 86 -3.36 -3.72 -12.44
CA VAL A 86 -4.10 -4.38 -11.39
C VAL A 86 -5.08 -5.35 -12.02
N GLY A 87 -5.65 -4.98 -13.17
CA GLY A 87 -6.64 -5.75 -13.88
C GLY A 87 -8.05 -5.55 -13.30
N HIS A 88 -9.03 -6.08 -14.04
CA HIS A 88 -10.42 -6.03 -13.64
C HIS A 88 -10.73 -7.08 -12.56
N ILE A 89 -11.82 -6.84 -11.81
CA ILE A 89 -12.39 -7.84 -10.92
C ILE A 89 -12.97 -8.97 -11.78
N SER A 90 -12.41 -10.17 -11.64
CA SER A 90 -12.76 -11.36 -12.42
C SER A 90 -12.65 -12.59 -11.51
N GLN A 91 -13.62 -13.49 -11.62
CA GLN A 91 -13.58 -14.81 -10.96
C GLN A 91 -12.61 -15.79 -11.63
N HIS A 92 -12.14 -15.48 -12.85
CA HIS A 92 -11.19 -16.31 -13.58
C HIS A 92 -9.78 -15.79 -13.37
N VAL A 93 -8.99 -16.56 -12.61
CA VAL A 93 -7.55 -16.37 -12.41
C VAL A 93 -6.84 -16.65 -13.74
N ARG A 94 -6.20 -15.63 -14.33
CA ARG A 94 -5.50 -15.76 -15.62
C ARG A 94 -3.99 -15.48 -15.56
N GLY A 95 -3.44 -15.09 -14.41
CA GLY A 95 -1.99 -14.84 -14.24
C GLY A 95 -1.41 -13.67 -15.06
N ASP A 96 -2.27 -12.92 -15.75
CA ASP A 96 -1.86 -11.88 -16.70
C ASP A 96 -1.70 -10.50 -16.06
N ASN A 97 -2.41 -10.25 -14.95
CA ASN A 97 -2.38 -9.01 -14.17
C ASN A 97 -2.29 -9.33 -12.66
N VAL A 98 -2.18 -8.29 -11.81
CA VAL A 98 -2.00 -8.48 -10.35
C VAL A 98 -3.16 -9.28 -9.75
N ARG A 99 -4.41 -8.87 -9.99
CA ARG A 99 -5.60 -9.57 -9.47
C ARG A 99 -5.71 -11.00 -9.98
N GLY A 100 -5.41 -11.21 -11.25
CA GLY A 100 -5.41 -12.54 -11.85
C GLY A 100 -4.25 -13.42 -11.38
N THR A 101 -3.27 -12.91 -10.63
CA THR A 101 -2.15 -13.68 -10.07
C THR A 101 -2.29 -13.88 -8.56
N PHE A 102 -2.76 -12.86 -7.85
CA PHE A 102 -2.76 -12.81 -6.38
C PHE A 102 -4.15 -12.63 -5.77
N GLY A 103 -5.16 -12.23 -6.56
CA GLY A 103 -6.53 -12.15 -6.08
C GLY A 103 -7.13 -13.54 -5.93
N ASP A 104 -8.05 -13.67 -4.99
CA ASP A 104 -8.63 -14.95 -4.60
C ASP A 104 -10.13 -14.85 -4.31
N TYR A 105 -10.78 -16.01 -4.30
CA TYR A 105 -12.14 -16.20 -3.83
C TYR A 105 -12.15 -17.41 -2.90
N PHE A 106 -12.57 -17.22 -1.65
CA PHE A 106 -12.68 -18.32 -0.70
C PHE A 106 -14.06 -18.37 -0.05
N ARG A 107 -14.44 -19.57 0.38
CA ARG A 107 -15.74 -19.80 1.01
C ARG A 107 -15.75 -19.21 2.42
N GLU A 108 -16.73 -18.36 2.68
CA GLU A 108 -16.91 -17.66 3.94
C GLU A 108 -17.97 -18.36 4.81
N ASP A 109 -17.64 -18.65 6.07
CA ASP A 109 -18.59 -19.20 7.03
C ASP A 109 -19.42 -18.07 7.65
N GLN A 110 -20.60 -17.83 7.09
CA GLN A 110 -21.53 -16.80 7.53
C GLN A 110 -21.97 -16.97 9.00
N HIS A 111 -21.98 -18.20 9.55
CA HIS A 111 -22.36 -18.42 10.94
C HIS A 111 -21.29 -17.94 11.92
N ALA A 112 -20.01 -18.11 11.58
CA ALA A 112 -18.91 -17.59 12.37
C ALA A 112 -18.91 -16.05 12.39
N LEU A 113 -19.22 -15.41 11.25
CA LEU A 113 -19.30 -13.95 11.16
C LEU A 113 -20.47 -13.37 11.96
N ALA A 114 -21.65 -14.01 11.92
CA ALA A 114 -22.84 -13.53 12.61
C ALA A 114 -22.68 -13.49 14.15
N GLY A 115 -21.77 -14.30 14.69
CA GLY A 115 -21.39 -14.27 16.11
C GLY A 115 -20.42 -13.14 16.48
N ASN A 116 -19.86 -12.41 15.50
CA ASN A 116 -18.93 -11.33 15.73
C ASN A 116 -19.68 -10.03 16.15
N PRO A 117 -19.32 -9.38 17.27
CA PRO A 117 -19.93 -8.12 17.69
C PRO A 117 -19.91 -7.01 16.62
N ASP A 118 -18.92 -6.99 15.73
CA ASP A 118 -18.80 -5.99 14.66
C ASP A 118 -19.69 -6.27 13.45
N TYR A 119 -20.30 -7.46 13.39
CA TYR A 119 -21.21 -7.82 12.30
C TYR A 119 -22.40 -6.86 12.21
N GLN A 120 -22.95 -6.42 13.34
CA GLN A 120 -24.05 -5.44 13.35
C GLN A 120 -23.59 -4.06 12.85
N ARG A 121 -22.35 -3.67 13.18
CA ARG A 121 -21.76 -2.42 12.70
C ARG A 121 -21.56 -2.44 11.18
N ARG A 122 -21.09 -3.57 10.65
CA ARG A 122 -21.01 -3.83 9.21
C ARG A 122 -22.37 -3.63 8.54
N LEU A 123 -23.43 -4.27 9.06
CA LEU A 123 -24.77 -4.14 8.49
C LEU A 123 -25.25 -2.67 8.45
N ALA A 124 -25.07 -1.94 9.55
CA ALA A 124 -25.43 -0.52 9.62
C ALA A 124 -24.67 0.37 8.61
N LEU A 125 -23.40 0.05 8.33
CA LEU A 125 -22.62 0.74 7.30
C LEU A 125 -23.13 0.43 5.88
N LEU A 126 -23.58 -0.81 5.64
CA LEU A 126 -24.11 -1.22 4.35
C LEU A 126 -25.47 -0.62 4.04
N ASP A 127 -26.29 -0.33 5.06
CA ASP A 127 -27.60 0.31 4.89
C ASP A 127 -27.51 1.67 4.17
N LYS A 128 -26.39 2.39 4.29
CA LYS A 128 -26.13 3.65 3.56
C LYS A 128 -26.10 3.46 2.04
N TYR A 129 -25.76 2.26 1.56
CA TYR A 129 -25.55 1.95 0.15
C TYR A 129 -26.68 1.09 -0.43
N GLU A 130 -27.92 1.50 -0.21
CA GLU A 130 -29.13 0.71 -0.49
C GLU A 130 -29.17 0.08 -1.89
N ARG A 131 -28.70 0.79 -2.93
CA ARG A 131 -28.70 0.28 -4.31
C ARG A 131 -27.81 -0.94 -4.50
N LEU A 132 -26.83 -1.17 -3.64
CA LEU A 132 -25.99 -2.37 -3.70
C LEU A 132 -26.80 -3.64 -3.43
N ASN A 133 -27.94 -3.56 -2.73
CA ASN A 133 -28.81 -4.71 -2.49
C ASN A 133 -29.48 -5.23 -3.77
N GLU A 134 -29.55 -4.41 -4.82
CA GLU A 134 -30.07 -4.78 -6.13
C GLU A 134 -29.02 -5.48 -7.01
N ALA A 135 -27.75 -5.47 -6.59
CA ALA A 135 -26.66 -6.03 -7.38
C ALA A 135 -26.76 -7.56 -7.42
N ASP A 136 -26.99 -8.10 -8.61
CA ASP A 136 -26.95 -9.55 -8.84
C ASP A 136 -25.49 -10.04 -8.81
N LEU A 137 -25.13 -10.69 -7.71
CA LEU A 137 -23.93 -11.51 -7.59
C LEU A 137 -24.33 -12.90 -8.04
N THR A 138 -24.11 -13.23 -9.32
CA THR A 138 -24.53 -14.48 -10.01
C THR A 138 -23.82 -15.76 -9.51
N GLU A 139 -23.60 -15.86 -8.20
CA GLU A 139 -23.11 -17.00 -7.41
C GLU A 139 -21.60 -17.34 -7.42
N PRO A 140 -21.11 -18.00 -6.33
CA PRO A 140 -21.85 -18.48 -5.16
C PRO A 140 -22.06 -17.40 -4.09
N ARG A 141 -23.26 -17.43 -3.48
CA ARG A 141 -23.70 -16.59 -2.35
C ARG A 141 -22.85 -16.69 -1.07
N ASN A 142 -21.71 -17.37 -1.08
CA ASN A 142 -20.85 -17.59 0.09
C ASN A 142 -19.35 -17.42 -0.23
N ASP A 143 -18.97 -16.93 -1.40
CA ASP A 143 -17.56 -16.74 -1.73
C ASP A 143 -17.16 -15.27 -1.52
N PHE A 144 -16.24 -15.06 -0.58
CA PHE A 144 -15.67 -13.76 -0.27
C PHE A 144 -14.57 -13.41 -1.28
N PHE A 145 -14.64 -12.20 -1.84
CA PHE A 145 -13.67 -11.71 -2.82
C PHE A 145 -12.47 -11.02 -2.15
N GLU A 146 -11.26 -11.53 -2.40
CA GLU A 146 -10.01 -10.85 -2.05
C GLU A 146 -9.35 -10.25 -3.29
N PRO A 147 -9.36 -8.91 -3.46
CA PRO A 147 -8.80 -8.28 -4.64
C PRO A 147 -7.27 -8.28 -4.70
N ALA A 148 -6.58 -8.65 -3.61
CA ALA A 148 -5.15 -8.43 -3.34
C ALA A 148 -4.69 -6.95 -3.38
N VAL A 149 -5.23 -6.13 -4.28
CA VAL A 149 -4.96 -4.71 -4.45
C VAL A 149 -6.25 -3.95 -4.76
N LEU A 150 -6.49 -2.89 -4.00
CA LEU A 150 -7.47 -1.86 -4.34
C LEU A 150 -6.80 -0.76 -5.16
N THR A 151 -7.52 -0.27 -6.18
CA THR A 151 -7.05 0.86 -6.99
C THR A 151 -8.24 1.66 -7.50
N ALA A 152 -8.03 2.96 -7.68
CA ALA A 152 -9.02 3.84 -8.26
C ALA A 152 -9.07 3.66 -9.79
N THR A 153 -10.25 3.36 -10.34
CA THR A 153 -10.48 3.17 -11.78
C THR A 153 -10.98 4.43 -12.49
N THR A 154 -11.33 5.49 -11.75
CA THR A 154 -11.79 6.78 -12.27
C THR A 154 -10.97 7.91 -11.69
N ARG A 155 -10.96 9.06 -12.37
CA ARG A 155 -10.24 10.25 -11.91
C ARG A 155 -10.85 10.78 -10.60
N GLU A 156 -12.17 10.83 -10.55
CA GLU A 156 -12.94 11.36 -9.44
C GLU A 156 -12.72 10.52 -8.18
N MET A 157 -12.81 9.19 -8.29
CA MET A 157 -12.50 8.27 -7.18
C MET A 157 -11.05 8.41 -6.74
N ASN A 158 -10.11 8.49 -7.69
CA ASN A 158 -8.69 8.65 -7.37
C ASN A 158 -8.41 9.95 -6.61
N GLU A 159 -9.02 11.07 -7.01
CA GLU A 159 -8.89 12.33 -6.29
C GLU A 159 -9.49 12.27 -4.88
N ALA A 160 -10.67 11.66 -4.73
CA ALA A 160 -11.32 11.51 -3.43
C ALA A 160 -10.49 10.63 -2.48
N HIS A 161 -9.99 9.49 -2.95
CA HIS A 161 -9.11 8.61 -2.17
C HIS A 161 -7.80 9.28 -1.81
N LEU A 162 -7.14 9.99 -2.74
CA LEU A 162 -5.89 10.70 -2.44
C LEU A 162 -6.10 11.79 -1.38
N ARG A 163 -7.21 12.54 -1.43
CA ARG A 163 -7.56 13.52 -0.39
C ARG A 163 -7.80 12.84 0.95
N LEU A 164 -8.58 11.77 0.97
CA LEU A 164 -8.84 11.00 2.19
C LEU A 164 -7.55 10.52 2.87
N PHE A 165 -6.65 9.87 2.12
CA PHE A 165 -5.37 9.44 2.67
C PHE A 165 -4.49 10.61 3.12
N SER A 166 -4.53 11.74 2.40
CA SER A 166 -3.81 12.95 2.81
C SER A 166 -4.33 13.49 4.15
N ASP A 167 -5.65 13.56 4.33
CA ASP A 167 -6.27 14.05 5.56
C ASP A 167 -5.97 13.11 6.74
N ALA A 168 -6.04 11.80 6.49
CA ALA A 168 -5.77 10.76 7.48
C ALA A 168 -4.27 10.48 7.71
N ALA A 169 -3.38 11.22 7.02
CA ALA A 169 -1.95 10.91 7.00
C ALA A 169 -1.32 10.91 8.39
N TYR A 170 -1.80 11.73 9.32
CA TYR A 170 -1.25 11.85 10.68
C TYR A 170 -2.09 11.16 11.76
N SER A 171 -3.36 10.85 11.48
CA SER A 171 -4.24 10.11 12.41
C SER A 171 -4.07 8.61 12.25
N ASP A 172 -4.20 8.12 11.02
CA ASP A 172 -4.26 6.68 10.72
C ASP A 172 -2.98 6.21 10.00
N GLY A 173 -2.10 7.13 9.61
CA GLY A 173 -0.94 6.87 8.77
C GLY A 173 0.42 7.08 9.44
N GLY A 174 1.43 6.34 8.99
CA GLY A 174 2.82 6.50 9.43
C GLY A 174 3.40 5.22 10.00
N PHE A 175 3.71 5.23 11.30
CA PHE A 175 4.11 4.04 12.04
C PHE A 175 2.86 3.39 12.64
N VAL A 176 2.48 2.23 12.11
CA VAL A 176 1.27 1.50 12.52
C VAL A 176 1.63 0.30 13.39
N LEU A 177 2.32 0.57 14.51
CA LEU A 177 2.84 -0.47 15.40
C LEU A 177 1.71 -1.25 16.09
N ASP A 178 0.65 -0.54 16.51
CA ASP A 178 -0.48 -1.13 17.23
C ASP A 178 -1.44 -1.92 16.32
N ALA A 179 -1.20 -1.90 15.02
CA ALA A 179 -2.00 -2.63 14.03
C ALA A 179 -1.53 -4.09 13.84
N LEU A 180 -0.66 -4.58 14.72
CA LEU A 180 -0.32 -6.00 14.86
C LEU A 180 -1.33 -6.66 15.80
N GLU A 181 -2.04 -7.67 15.33
CA GLU A 181 -3.02 -8.40 16.13
C GLU A 181 -2.35 -9.54 16.89
N GLY A 182 -2.74 -9.75 18.15
CA GLY A 182 -2.20 -10.83 18.98
C GLY A 182 -0.73 -10.68 19.39
N MET A 183 -0.12 -9.51 19.17
CA MET A 183 1.24 -9.20 19.58
C MET A 183 1.24 -7.95 20.47
N ALA A 184 1.94 -8.04 21.60
CA ALA A 184 2.16 -6.94 22.51
C ALA A 184 3.24 -6.00 21.92
N PRO A 185 2.90 -4.75 21.51
CA PRO A 185 3.86 -3.84 20.88
C PRO A 185 5.11 -3.59 21.72
N GLU A 186 5.00 -3.61 23.05
CA GLU A 186 6.08 -3.45 24.02
C GLU A 186 7.11 -4.60 24.01
N GLU A 187 6.74 -5.76 23.48
CA GLU A 187 7.63 -6.91 23.34
C GLU A 187 8.37 -6.90 21.98
N MET A 188 8.10 -5.91 21.13
CA MET A 188 8.62 -5.85 19.77
C MET A 188 9.70 -4.77 19.61
N GLU A 189 10.81 -5.14 18.98
CA GLU A 189 11.79 -4.17 18.48
C GLU A 189 11.48 -3.76 17.04
N SER A 190 11.74 -2.49 16.73
CA SER A 190 11.67 -1.96 15.37
C SER A 190 13.07 -1.69 14.82
N SER A 191 13.31 -2.04 13.56
CA SER A 191 14.56 -1.75 12.85
C SER A 191 14.29 -1.03 11.54
N LEU A 192 15.21 -0.13 11.15
CA LEU A 192 15.12 0.68 9.94
C LEU A 192 15.86 0.01 8.78
N VAL A 193 15.16 -0.22 7.67
CA VAL A 193 15.75 -0.63 6.39
C VAL A 193 15.66 0.53 5.40
N VAL A 194 16.79 0.87 4.76
CA VAL A 194 16.85 1.88 3.69
C VAL A 194 17.05 1.17 2.35
N LEU A 195 16.00 1.13 1.53
CA LEU A 195 16.12 0.77 0.12
C LEU A 195 16.79 1.93 -0.63
N LYS A 196 17.93 1.65 -1.26
CA LYS A 196 18.76 2.68 -1.89
C LYS A 196 18.14 3.16 -3.21
N PRO A 197 18.40 4.42 -3.64
CA PRO A 197 17.83 4.98 -4.87
C PRO A 197 18.07 4.11 -6.12
N GLU A 198 19.22 3.46 -6.20
CA GLU A 198 19.61 2.55 -7.29
C GLU A 198 18.68 1.34 -7.39
N SER A 199 18.08 0.91 -6.28
CA SER A 199 17.06 -0.15 -6.27
C SER A 199 15.78 0.26 -6.98
N PHE A 200 15.50 1.56 -7.10
CA PHE A 200 14.35 2.12 -7.81
C PHE A 200 14.71 2.67 -9.20
N HIS A 201 15.99 2.56 -9.58
CA HIS A 201 16.45 2.99 -10.89
C HIS A 201 16.15 1.90 -11.93
N HIS A 202 15.57 2.29 -13.06
CA HIS A 202 15.08 1.38 -14.10
C HIS A 202 14.08 0.34 -13.57
N ARG A 203 13.73 -0.61 -14.43
CA ARG A 203 12.88 -1.74 -14.11
C ARG A 203 13.64 -2.74 -13.24
N ASN A 204 13.58 -2.58 -11.92
CA ASN A 204 14.29 -3.43 -10.96
C ASN A 204 13.32 -4.10 -9.98
N PRO A 205 13.24 -5.45 -9.94
CA PRO A 205 12.39 -6.17 -8.97
C PRO A 205 12.95 -6.18 -7.55
N LEU A 206 14.20 -5.74 -7.35
CA LEU A 206 14.91 -5.82 -6.08
C LEU A 206 14.14 -5.24 -4.88
N PRO A 207 13.47 -4.07 -4.94
CA PRO A 207 12.67 -3.56 -3.83
C PRO A 207 11.59 -4.55 -3.38
N GLY A 208 10.86 -5.13 -4.33
CA GLY A 208 9.81 -6.11 -4.04
C GLY A 208 10.38 -7.41 -3.47
N ASN A 209 11.50 -7.91 -4.03
CA ASN A 209 12.16 -9.12 -3.53
C ASN A 209 12.71 -8.95 -2.11
N LEU A 210 13.24 -7.76 -1.78
CA LEU A 210 13.71 -7.47 -0.43
C LEU A 210 12.56 -7.44 0.57
N MET A 211 11.42 -6.87 0.19
CA MET A 211 10.21 -6.89 1.03
C MET A 211 9.72 -8.33 1.27
N ASP A 212 9.63 -9.14 0.21
CA ASP A 212 9.28 -10.57 0.33
C ASP A 212 10.25 -11.33 1.24
N PHE A 213 11.56 -11.07 1.12
CA PHE A 213 12.57 -11.68 1.99
C PHE A 213 12.33 -11.34 3.47
N PHE A 214 12.11 -10.07 3.80
CA PHE A 214 11.85 -9.67 5.19
C PHE A 214 10.57 -10.30 5.75
N SER A 215 9.49 -10.32 4.95
CA SER A 215 8.23 -10.96 5.36
C SER A 215 8.40 -12.46 5.60
N ARG A 216 9.14 -13.18 4.74
CA ARG A 216 9.43 -14.61 4.93
C ARG A 216 10.30 -14.91 6.15
N ALA A 217 11.14 -13.96 6.55
CA ALA A 217 11.93 -14.05 7.76
C ALA A 217 11.11 -13.75 9.05
N GLY A 218 9.78 -13.60 8.93
CA GLY A 218 8.88 -13.33 10.06
C GLY A 218 8.84 -11.87 10.49
N MET A 219 9.42 -10.95 9.72
CA MET A 219 9.37 -9.52 10.03
C MET A 219 8.10 -8.87 9.51
N PHE A 220 7.62 -7.88 10.26
CA PHE A 220 6.43 -7.12 9.91
C PHE A 220 6.79 -5.72 9.42
N VAL A 221 6.27 -5.36 8.25
CA VAL A 221 6.36 -3.98 7.76
C VAL A 221 5.31 -3.13 8.47
N THR A 222 5.74 -2.22 9.32
CA THR A 222 4.87 -1.32 10.12
C THR A 222 5.01 0.15 9.75
N ALA A 223 5.97 0.50 8.90
CA ALA A 223 6.13 1.84 8.35
C ALA A 223 6.75 1.78 6.95
N MET A 224 6.40 2.73 6.10
CA MET A 224 7.01 2.91 4.79
C MET A 224 7.05 4.40 4.46
N LYS A 225 8.15 4.86 3.87
CA LYS A 225 8.31 6.25 3.44
C LYS A 225 9.28 6.33 2.27
N VAL A 226 8.87 7.02 1.21
CA VAL A 226 9.80 7.53 0.19
C VAL A 226 10.47 8.78 0.75
N LEU A 227 11.80 8.75 0.83
CA LEU A 227 12.63 9.85 1.35
C LEU A 227 13.32 10.56 0.18
N GLU A 228 13.00 11.84 0.01
CA GLU A 228 13.78 12.76 -0.83
C GLU A 228 14.58 13.67 0.10
N LEU A 229 15.90 13.43 0.15
CA LEU A 229 16.82 14.17 0.99
C LEU A 229 17.58 15.19 0.15
N ASP A 230 17.53 16.45 0.55
CA ASP A 230 18.51 17.43 0.11
C ASP A 230 19.88 17.17 0.78
N VAL A 231 20.89 17.92 0.36
CA VAL A 231 22.27 17.75 0.84
C VAL A 231 22.37 17.94 2.36
N GLU A 232 21.62 18.88 2.94
CA GLU A 232 21.72 19.17 4.38
C GLU A 232 21.04 18.07 5.21
N ARG A 233 19.83 17.64 4.82
CA ARG A 233 19.14 16.51 5.45
C ARG A 233 19.92 15.21 5.29
N ALA A 234 20.58 15.00 4.17
CA ALA A 234 21.43 13.84 3.98
C ALA A 234 22.64 13.86 4.93
N LYS A 235 23.29 15.01 5.13
CA LYS A 235 24.38 15.16 6.12
C LYS A 235 23.90 14.83 7.53
N GLU A 236 22.74 15.34 7.91
CA GLU A 236 22.13 15.06 9.21
C GLU A 236 21.83 13.55 9.36
N PHE A 237 21.18 12.96 8.36
CA PHE A 237 20.85 11.53 8.34
C PHE A 237 22.08 10.63 8.48
N TYR A 238 23.19 10.97 7.80
CA TYR A 238 24.43 10.20 7.85
C TYR A 238 25.40 10.63 8.95
N SER A 239 25.05 11.62 9.78
CA SER A 239 25.94 12.20 10.79
C SER A 239 26.53 11.15 11.73
N LEU A 240 25.73 10.20 12.17
CA LEU A 240 26.14 9.10 13.06
C LEU A 240 27.13 8.12 12.40
N LYS A 241 27.15 8.03 11.06
CA LYS A 241 28.10 7.19 10.31
C LYS A 241 29.40 7.91 9.94
N LEU A 242 29.49 9.21 10.17
CA LEU A 242 30.69 9.99 9.81
C LEU A 242 31.99 9.46 10.44
N PRO A 243 32.02 9.02 11.73
CA PRO A 243 33.24 8.45 12.31
C PRO A 243 33.72 7.22 11.53
N GLN A 244 32.80 6.28 11.26
CA GLN A 244 33.07 5.07 10.48
C GLN A 244 33.53 5.39 9.05
N PHE A 245 32.86 6.32 8.37
CA PHE A 245 33.23 6.71 7.01
C PHE A 245 34.60 7.38 6.94
N ARG A 246 34.96 8.19 7.94
CA ARG A 246 36.30 8.81 8.01
C ARG A 246 37.38 7.76 8.15
N GLU A 247 37.17 6.76 8.98
CA GLU A 247 38.11 5.65 9.14
C GLU A 247 38.25 4.85 7.83
N GLN A 248 37.13 4.41 7.25
CA GLN A 248 37.14 3.48 6.12
C GLN A 248 37.48 4.13 4.77
N LEU A 249 37.11 5.41 4.55
CA LEU A 249 37.20 6.05 3.22
C LEU A 249 38.33 7.07 3.10
N SER A 250 38.97 7.49 4.20
CA SER A 250 40.04 8.51 4.18
C SER A 250 41.16 8.20 3.17
N GLY A 251 41.64 6.95 3.15
CA GLY A 251 42.67 6.52 2.21
C GLY A 251 42.24 6.52 0.74
N MET A 252 40.96 6.25 0.45
CA MET A 252 40.40 6.34 -0.90
C MET A 252 40.26 7.80 -1.35
N VAL A 253 39.72 8.66 -0.48
CA VAL A 253 39.52 10.08 -0.78
C VAL A 253 40.87 10.77 -1.00
N ALA A 254 41.86 10.52 -0.14
CA ALA A 254 43.20 11.08 -0.29
C ALA A 254 43.86 10.67 -1.62
N ARG A 255 43.69 9.41 -2.04
CA ARG A 255 44.18 8.95 -3.36
C ARG A 255 43.48 9.66 -4.51
N ARG A 256 42.15 9.80 -4.45
CA ARG A 256 41.37 10.48 -5.49
C ARG A 256 41.73 11.96 -5.59
N ALA A 257 41.86 12.65 -4.45
CA ALA A 257 42.28 14.05 -4.40
C ALA A 257 43.65 14.26 -5.05
N ARG A 258 44.66 13.47 -4.66
CA ARG A 258 46.00 13.51 -5.29
C ARG A 258 45.94 13.28 -6.81
N GLY A 259 45.07 12.38 -7.26
CA GLY A 259 44.85 12.12 -8.70
C GLY A 259 44.28 13.33 -9.44
N ILE A 260 43.28 14.00 -8.86
CA ILE A 260 42.69 15.22 -9.43
C ILE A 260 43.72 16.35 -9.49
N THR A 261 44.48 16.58 -8.41
CA THR A 261 45.52 17.61 -8.36
C THR A 261 46.63 17.36 -9.39
N ARG A 262 47.02 16.09 -9.60
CA ARG A 262 48.00 15.72 -10.64
C ARG A 262 47.50 16.02 -12.05
N ARG A 263 46.23 15.71 -12.35
CA ARG A 263 45.64 16.03 -13.67
C ARG A 263 45.52 17.53 -13.89
N ALA A 264 45.09 18.28 -12.87
CA ALA A 264 45.01 19.73 -12.94
C ALA A 264 46.39 20.36 -13.24
N ARG A 265 47.46 19.83 -12.64
CA ARG A 265 48.85 20.26 -12.93
C ARG A 265 49.39 19.86 -14.30
N MET A 266 48.82 18.85 -14.96
CA MET A 266 49.22 18.47 -16.32
C MET A 266 48.46 19.24 -17.40
N LEU A 267 47.34 19.87 -17.04
CA LEU A 267 46.49 20.67 -17.93
C LEU A 267 46.73 22.18 -17.80
N ALA A 268 47.61 22.61 -16.89
CA ALA A 268 48.04 23.98 -16.66
C ALA A 268 49.51 24.13 -17.07
#